data_AF-A0A1I7T1V3-F1
#
_entry.id   AF-A0A1I7T1V3-F1
#
_cell.length_a   1.000
_cell.length_b   1.000
_cell.length_c   1.000
_cell.angle_alpha   90.00
_cell.angle_beta   90.00
_cell.angle_gamma   90.00
#
_symmetry.space_group_name_H-M   'P 1'
#
loop_
_entity.id
_entity.type
_entity.pdbx_description
1 polymer ?
#
loop_
_entity_poly.entity_id
_entity_poly.type
_entity_poly.pdbx_seq_one_letter_code
_entity_poly.pdbx_strand_id
1 'polypeptide(L)'
;MNLLRRSWILFAVFLIYISCVNAECEEKEEEYPSRYPIAYFEWENVKIPMTICLWLIGASIAKIIFNLIPHLNELFPDSALLIMIGLIIGIIFKLIGVNKNAFFLESEVFMLYLLPPLVFDAGYFMPARQFFDNFGSILCFAMIGTTFNIVAIGKILF
;
A
#
# COMPACT_ATOMS: atom_id res chain seq x y z
N MET A 1 -0.82 -32.81 -9.50
CA MET A 1 0.33 -32.17 -10.19
C MET A 1 0.08 -30.72 -10.62
N ASN A 2 -1.12 -30.15 -10.46
CA ASN A 2 -1.40 -28.74 -10.84
C ASN A 2 -1.22 -27.74 -9.68
N LEU A 3 -1.25 -28.21 -8.42
CA LEU A 3 -1.04 -27.38 -7.23
C LEU A 3 0.43 -26.99 -7.03
N LEU A 4 1.36 -27.92 -7.24
CA LEU A 4 2.81 -27.67 -7.13
C LEU A 4 3.30 -26.65 -8.18
N ARG A 5 2.77 -26.75 -9.41
CA ARG A 5 3.10 -25.83 -10.52
C ARG A 5 2.54 -24.42 -10.30
N ARG A 6 1.34 -24.29 -9.72
CA ARG A 6 0.78 -22.99 -9.29
C ARG A 6 1.63 -22.36 -8.19
N SER A 7 2.05 -23.14 -7.19
CA SER A 7 2.93 -22.65 -6.12
C SER A 7 4.27 -22.13 -6.63
N TRP A 8 4.86 -22.80 -7.63
CA TRP A 8 6.13 -22.39 -8.24
C TRP A 8 6.01 -21.13 -9.09
N ILE A 9 4.89 -20.93 -9.79
CA ILE A 9 4.61 -19.71 -10.55
C ILE A 9 4.43 -18.52 -9.61
N LEU A 10 3.73 -18.70 -8.49
CA LEU A 10 3.54 -17.67 -7.48
C LEU A 10 4.86 -17.27 -6.82
N PHE A 11 5.70 -18.26 -6.51
CA PHE A 11 7.04 -18.02 -5.99
C PHE A 11 7.93 -17.29 -6.99
N ALA A 12 7.88 -17.65 -8.28
CA ALA A 12 8.61 -16.97 -9.35
C ALA A 12 8.12 -15.53 -9.57
N VAL A 13 6.80 -15.29 -9.54
CA VAL A 13 6.23 -13.94 -9.65
C VAL A 13 6.58 -13.10 -8.43
N PHE A 14 6.59 -13.69 -7.24
CA PHE A 14 7.03 -13.03 -6.01
C PHE A 14 8.54 -12.71 -6.04
N LEU A 15 9.35 -13.62 -6.56
CA LEU A 15 10.79 -13.39 -6.76
C LEU A 15 11.06 -12.32 -7.82
N ILE A 16 10.29 -12.31 -8.91
CA ILE A 16 10.37 -11.28 -9.96
C ILE A 16 9.90 -9.94 -9.42
N TYR A 17 8.82 -9.92 -8.63
CA TYR A 17 8.34 -8.71 -7.95
C TYR A 17 9.39 -8.16 -6.97
N ILE A 18 9.97 -9.02 -6.12
CA ILE A 18 11.08 -8.63 -5.23
C ILE A 18 12.30 -8.16 -6.03
N SER A 19 12.64 -8.81 -7.13
CA SER A 19 13.76 -8.42 -7.99
C SER A 19 13.51 -7.09 -8.70
N CYS A 20 12.27 -6.81 -9.10
CA CYS A 20 11.85 -5.55 -9.71
C CYS A 20 11.92 -4.42 -8.68
N VAL A 21 11.35 -4.63 -7.49
CA VAL A 21 11.41 -3.69 -6.37
C VAL A 21 12.85 -3.44 -5.90
N ASN A 22 13.72 -4.45 -5.91
CA ASN A 22 15.15 -4.29 -5.60
C ASN A 22 15.91 -3.56 -6.73
N ALA A 23 15.55 -3.77 -7.99
CA ALA A 23 16.20 -3.11 -9.13
C ALA A 23 15.91 -1.60 -9.17
N GLU A 24 14.79 -1.15 -8.61
CA GLU A 24 14.50 0.27 -8.42
C GLU A 24 15.32 0.93 -7.27
N CYS A 25 16.04 0.16 -6.45
CA CYS A 25 16.89 0.69 -5.36
C CYS A 25 18.34 1.00 -5.78
N GLU A 26 18.75 0.72 -7.02
CA GLU A 26 20.01 1.24 -7.55
C GLU A 26 19.79 2.65 -8.11
N GLU A 27 20.01 3.66 -7.27
CA GLU A 27 20.21 5.04 -7.73
C GLU A 27 21.45 5.08 -8.65
N LYS A 28 21.24 5.27 -9.96
CA LYS A 28 22.28 5.76 -10.85
C LYS A 28 22.33 7.28 -10.73
N GLU A 29 23.38 7.81 -10.09
CA GLU A 29 23.80 9.19 -10.26
C GLU A 29 24.17 9.40 -11.74
N GLU A 30 23.40 10.20 -12.49
CA GLU A 30 23.72 10.58 -13.86
C GLU A 30 24.37 11.97 -13.92
N GLU A 31 25.63 11.97 -14.36
CA GLU A 31 26.45 13.14 -14.65
C GLU A 31 25.94 13.87 -15.92
N TYR A 32 25.58 15.15 -15.82
CA TYR A 32 24.97 15.93 -16.91
C TYR A 32 26.01 16.40 -17.95
N PRO A 33 25.85 16.12 -19.27
CA PRO A 33 26.55 16.88 -20.29
C PRO A 33 25.78 18.14 -20.69
N SER A 34 26.49 19.27 -20.74
CA SER A 34 25.97 20.59 -21.13
C SER A 34 25.73 20.71 -22.63
N ARG A 35 24.48 20.61 -23.10
CA ARG A 35 23.99 21.41 -24.25
C ARG A 35 22.46 21.35 -24.44
N TYR A 36 21.82 22.51 -24.20
CA TYR A 36 20.43 22.90 -24.51
C TYR A 36 19.32 21.83 -24.45
N PRO A 37 18.62 21.68 -23.31
CA PRO A 37 17.38 20.91 -23.24
C PRO A 37 16.16 21.80 -23.56
N ILE A 38 15.42 21.44 -24.61
CA ILE A 38 14.15 22.06 -25.05
C ILE A 38 12.93 21.53 -24.26
N ALA A 39 13.17 20.59 -23.35
CA ALA A 39 12.22 20.06 -22.39
C ALA A 39 12.93 19.97 -21.05
N TYR A 40 12.57 20.84 -20.10
CA TYR A 40 12.93 20.65 -18.70
C TYR A 40 11.97 19.62 -18.13
N PHE A 41 12.41 18.36 -18.12
CA PHE A 41 11.78 17.35 -17.29
C PHE A 41 12.16 17.67 -15.84
N GLU A 42 11.27 18.34 -15.11
CA GLU A 42 11.37 18.53 -13.66
C GLU A 42 11.12 17.19 -12.95
N TRP A 43 12.08 16.27 -13.09
CA TRP A 43 12.07 14.92 -12.54
C TRP A 43 11.91 14.88 -11.02
N GLU A 44 12.27 15.97 -10.33
CA GLU A 44 12.24 16.04 -8.86
C GLU A 44 10.81 15.99 -8.30
N ASN A 45 9.86 16.68 -8.93
CA ASN A 45 8.45 16.68 -8.50
C ASN A 45 7.68 15.46 -9.02
N VAL A 46 8.09 14.87 -10.14
CA VAL A 46 7.39 13.75 -10.78
C VAL A 46 7.87 12.38 -10.25
N LYS A 47 9.09 12.29 -9.71
CA LYS A 47 9.64 11.07 -9.10
C LYS A 47 8.72 10.53 -8.00
N ILE A 48 8.28 11.40 -7.09
CA ILE A 48 7.45 11.03 -5.93
C ILE A 48 6.11 10.39 -6.35
N PRO A 49 5.24 11.03 -7.16
CA PRO A 49 3.98 10.43 -7.58
C PRO A 49 4.19 9.18 -8.45
N MET A 50 5.26 9.13 -9.26
CA MET A 50 5.58 7.95 -10.07
C MET A 50 5.95 6.74 -9.19
N THR A 51 6.79 6.94 -8.17
CA THR A 51 7.16 5.89 -7.21
C THR A 51 5.93 5.37 -6.46
N ILE A 52 5.02 6.24 -6.02
CA ILE A 52 3.81 5.83 -5.29
C ILE A 52 2.86 5.05 -6.21
N CYS A 53 2.66 5.50 -7.44
CA CYS A 53 1.86 4.77 -8.43
C CYS A 53 2.44 3.37 -8.69
N LEU A 54 3.76 3.26 -8.80
CA LEU A 54 4.44 1.96 -8.97
C LEU A 54 4.21 1.04 -7.75
N TRP A 55 4.36 1.55 -6.53
CA TRP A 55 4.08 0.81 -5.29
C TRP A 55 2.60 0.39 -5.18
N LEU A 56 1.66 1.26 -5.57
CA LEU A 56 0.23 1.00 -5.54
C LEU A 56 -0.17 -0.07 -6.58
N ILE A 57 0.41 -0.01 -7.78
CA ILE A 57 0.25 -1.05 -8.81
C ILE A 57 0.82 -2.37 -8.29
N GLY A 58 2.00 -2.34 -7.67
CA GLY A 58 2.61 -3.52 -7.05
C GLY A 58 1.72 -4.17 -5.99
N ALA A 59 1.18 -3.36 -5.08
CA ALA A 59 0.23 -3.81 -4.06
C ALA A 59 -1.07 -4.38 -4.68
N SER A 60 -1.56 -3.78 -5.77
CA SER A 60 -2.76 -4.24 -6.47
C SER A 60 -2.53 -5.59 -7.17
N ILE A 61 -1.38 -5.77 -7.80
CA ILE A 61 -0.97 -7.05 -8.39
C ILE A 61 -0.84 -8.11 -7.30
N ALA A 62 -0.21 -7.77 -6.17
CA ALA A 62 -0.11 -8.68 -5.03
C ALA A 62 -1.50 -9.10 -4.51
N LYS A 63 -2.44 -8.15 -4.37
CA LYS A 63 -3.84 -8.44 -3.99
C LYS A 63 -4.52 -9.40 -4.95
N ILE A 64 -4.35 -9.19 -6.27
CA ILE A 64 -4.89 -10.09 -7.30
C ILE A 64 -4.30 -11.50 -7.13
N ILE A 65 -2.98 -11.60 -6.98
CA ILE A 65 -2.24 -12.86 -6.80
C ILE A 65 -2.74 -13.65 -5.58
N PHE A 66 -2.97 -12.99 -4.44
CA PHE A 66 -3.48 -13.67 -3.23
C PHE A 66 -4.91 -14.16 -3.41
N ASN A 67 -5.76 -13.40 -4.11
CA ASN A 67 -7.12 -13.83 -4.41
C ASN A 67 -7.19 -15.03 -5.37
N LEU A 68 -6.12 -15.34 -6.11
CA LEU A 68 -6.02 -16.57 -6.92
C LEU A 68 -5.67 -17.82 -6.09
N ILE A 69 -5.34 -17.70 -4.80
CA ILE A 69 -5.07 -18.83 -3.90
C ILE A 69 -6.27 -19.01 -2.97
N PRO A 70 -7.31 -19.79 -3.36
CA PRO A 70 -8.54 -19.90 -2.60
C PRO A 70 -8.36 -20.52 -1.21
N HIS A 71 -7.25 -21.22 -0.97
CA HIS A 71 -6.99 -21.92 0.29
C HIS A 71 -6.61 -21.00 1.47
N LEU A 72 -6.25 -19.73 1.21
CA LEU A 72 -5.86 -18.77 2.25
C LEU A 72 -6.98 -17.77 2.60
N ASN A 73 -7.90 -17.50 1.67
CA ASN A 73 -9.00 -16.52 1.84
C ASN A 73 -10.18 -17.04 2.67
N GLU A 74 -10.33 -18.36 2.87
CA GLU A 74 -11.39 -18.91 3.75
C GLU A 74 -11.11 -18.67 5.23
N LEU A 75 -9.84 -18.44 5.61
CA LEU A 75 -9.40 -18.34 7.01
C LEU A 75 -9.07 -16.92 7.45
N PHE A 76 -8.64 -16.04 6.53
CA PHE A 76 -8.22 -14.67 6.84
C PHE A 76 -8.81 -13.65 5.86
N PRO A 77 -9.21 -12.45 6.33
CA PRO A 77 -9.68 -11.39 5.44
C PRO A 77 -8.53 -10.86 4.57
N ASP A 78 -8.85 -10.46 3.33
CA ASP A 78 -7.88 -10.01 2.32
C ASP A 78 -6.89 -8.94 2.85
N SER A 79 -7.40 -7.98 3.62
CA SER A 79 -6.58 -6.90 4.19
C SER A 79 -5.57 -7.40 5.23
N ALA A 80 -5.91 -8.44 6.01
CA ALA A 80 -4.99 -9.00 7.01
C ALA A 80 -3.84 -9.77 6.34
N LEU A 81 -4.11 -10.49 5.25
CA LEU A 81 -3.08 -11.19 4.48
C LEU A 81 -2.08 -10.20 3.87
N LEU A 82 -2.56 -9.10 3.29
CA LEU A 82 -1.71 -8.04 2.74
C LEU A 82 -0.82 -7.40 3.82
N ILE A 83 -1.37 -7.09 5.00
CA ILE A 83 -0.60 -6.55 6.14
C ILE A 83 0.47 -7.54 6.60
N MET A 84 0.13 -8.82 6.76
CA MET A 84 1.07 -9.86 7.19
C MET A 84 2.25 -10.01 6.23
N ILE A 85 2.00 -9.92 4.92
CA ILE A 85 3.03 -10.07 3.90
C ILE A 85 3.94 -8.84 3.86
N GLY A 86 3.37 -7.64 3.96
CA GLY A 86 4.15 -6.41 4.13
C GLY A 86 5.06 -6.47 5.36
N LEU A 87 4.56 -7.05 6.46
CA LEU A 87 5.32 -7.23 7.70
C LEU A 87 6.48 -8.23 7.51
N ILE A 88 6.24 -9.38 6.86
CA ILE A 88 7.29 -10.37 6.56
C ILE A 88 8.39 -9.76 5.69
N ILE A 89 8.01 -9.04 4.62
CA ILE A 89 8.97 -8.35 3.74
C ILE A 89 9.77 -7.31 4.52
N GLY A 90 9.10 -6.50 5.35
CA GLY A 90 9.76 -5.49 6.19
C GLY A 90 10.75 -6.09 7.20
N ILE A 91 10.41 -7.24 7.80
CA ILE A 91 11.34 -7.97 8.70
C ILE A 91 12.55 -8.47 7.91
N ILE A 92 12.35 -9.08 6.74
CA ILE A 92 13.44 -9.59 5.90
C ILE A 92 14.41 -8.46 5.51
N PHE A 93 13.89 -7.31 5.07
CA PHE A 93 14.72 -6.16 4.72
C PHE A 93 15.46 -5.56 5.92
N LYS A 94 14.85 -5.56 7.10
CA LYS A 94 15.53 -5.17 8.34
C LYS A 94 16.71 -6.09 8.67
N LEU A 95 16.58 -7.39 8.42
CA LEU A 95 17.66 -8.36 8.65
C LEU A 95 18.81 -8.22 7.64
N ILE A 96 18.52 -7.82 6.41
CA ILE A 96 19.52 -7.61 5.34
C ILE A 96 20.29 -6.29 5.51
N GLY A 97 19.84 -5.39 6.40
CA GLY A 97 20.51 -4.12 6.67
C GLY A 97 20.24 -3.05 5.60
N VAL A 98 19.14 -3.18 4.86
CA VAL A 98 18.74 -2.19 3.86
C VAL A 98 18.40 -0.84 4.53
N ASN A 99 18.80 0.25 3.89
CA ASN A 99 18.64 1.59 4.43
C ASN A 99 17.15 1.92 4.63
N LYS A 100 16.77 2.30 5.86
CA LYS A 100 15.36 2.44 6.28
C LYS A 100 14.66 3.64 5.63
N ASN A 101 15.44 4.60 5.16
CA ASN A 101 14.94 5.89 4.67
C ASN A 101 14.30 5.79 3.28
N ALA A 102 14.60 4.75 2.51
CA ALA A 102 14.01 4.54 1.18
C ALA A 102 12.54 4.09 1.24
N PHE A 103 12.07 3.60 2.40
CA PHE A 103 10.75 2.99 2.56
C PHE A 103 9.80 3.80 3.46
N PHE A 104 10.27 4.91 4.03
CA PHE A 104 9.43 5.75 4.88
C PHE A 104 8.63 6.72 4.01
N LEU A 105 7.31 6.60 4.06
CA LEU A 105 6.41 7.48 3.33
C LEU A 105 6.04 8.66 4.25
N GLU A 106 6.43 9.87 3.86
CA GLU A 106 6.15 11.07 4.63
C GLU A 106 4.63 11.30 4.75
N SER A 107 4.20 11.83 5.90
CA SER A 107 2.78 11.97 6.24
C SER A 107 2.00 12.83 5.23
N GLU A 108 2.63 13.85 4.67
CA GLU A 108 2.03 14.72 3.66
C GLU A 108 1.77 13.95 2.35
N VAL A 109 2.77 13.19 1.90
CA VAL A 109 2.68 12.34 0.71
C VAL A 109 1.61 11.24 0.89
N PHE A 110 1.52 10.65 2.08
CA PHE A 110 0.51 9.63 2.39
C PHE A 110 -0.92 10.20 2.28
N MET A 111 -1.16 11.37 2.89
CA MET A 111 -2.48 11.99 2.86
C MET A 111 -2.88 12.48 1.47
N LEU A 112 -1.94 12.99 0.68
CA LEU A 112 -2.22 13.51 -0.66
C LEU A 112 -2.46 12.40 -1.70
N TYR A 113 -1.76 11.25 -1.58
CA TYR A 113 -1.76 10.23 -2.63
C TYR A 113 -2.39 8.89 -2.25
N LEU A 114 -2.21 8.40 -1.02
CA LEU A 114 -2.71 7.07 -0.62
C LEU A 114 -4.10 7.11 -0.02
N LEU A 115 -4.40 8.16 0.74
CA LEU A 115 -5.70 8.31 1.41
C LEU A 115 -6.87 8.51 0.41
N PRO A 116 -6.76 9.31 -0.67
CA PRO A 116 -7.88 9.53 -1.57
C PRO A 116 -8.35 8.27 -2.30
N PRO A 117 -7.47 7.41 -2.87
CA PRO A 117 -7.88 6.13 -3.44
C PRO A 117 -8.49 5.18 -2.40
N LEU A 118 -7.97 5.16 -1.16
CA LEU A 118 -8.49 4.28 -0.10
C LEU A 118 -9.90 4.68 0.33
N VAL A 119 -10.13 5.98 0.57
CA VAL A 119 -11.46 6.49 0.92
C VAL A 119 -12.42 6.35 -0.26
N PHE A 120 -11.95 6.54 -1.49
CA PHE A 120 -12.75 6.31 -2.69
C PHE A 120 -13.15 4.84 -2.83
N ASP A 121 -12.24 3.89 -2.62
CA ASP A 121 -12.52 2.45 -2.67
C ASP A 121 -13.57 2.07 -1.61
N ALA A 122 -13.36 2.50 -0.37
CA ALA A 122 -14.31 2.24 0.73
C ALA A 122 -15.68 2.90 0.51
N GLY A 123 -15.69 4.12 -0.04
CA GLY A 123 -16.92 4.86 -0.36
C GLY A 123 -17.67 4.27 -1.56
N TYR A 124 -16.94 3.77 -2.56
CA TYR A 124 -17.53 3.16 -3.76
C TYR A 124 -18.26 1.85 -3.45
N PHE A 125 -17.71 1.02 -2.55
CA PHE A 125 -18.36 -0.21 -2.09
C PHE A 125 -19.49 0.00 -1.07
N MET A 126 -19.79 1.25 -0.69
CA MET A 126 -20.81 1.56 0.29
C MET A 126 -22.22 1.63 -0.32
N PRO A 127 -23.21 0.87 0.19
CA PRO A 127 -24.59 0.92 -0.31
C PRO A 127 -25.26 2.25 0.10
N ALA A 128 -25.29 3.21 -0.83
CA ALA A 128 -25.80 4.56 -0.59
C ALA A 128 -27.21 4.58 0.02
N ARG A 129 -28.13 3.73 -0.45
CA ARG A 129 -29.53 3.70 0.02
C ARG A 129 -29.64 3.37 1.52
N GLN A 130 -28.99 2.30 1.96
CA GLN A 130 -29.02 1.88 3.36
C GLN A 130 -28.30 2.87 4.28
N PHE A 131 -27.25 3.52 3.77
CA PHE A 131 -26.55 4.58 4.46
C PHE A 131 -27.45 5.79 4.71
N PHE A 132 -28.16 6.27 3.69
CA PHE A 132 -29.05 7.42 3.83
C PHE A 132 -30.30 7.11 4.67
N ASP A 133 -30.84 5.90 4.58
CA ASP A 133 -31.97 5.46 5.41
C ASP A 133 -31.63 5.44 6.91
N ASN A 134 -30.35 5.23 7.26
CA ASN A 134 -29.86 5.14 8.65
C ASN A 134 -28.87 6.26 9.02
N PHE A 135 -28.84 7.35 8.25
CA PHE A 135 -27.79 8.37 8.34
C PHE A 135 -27.59 8.94 9.75
N GLY A 136 -28.69 9.17 10.48
CA GLY A 136 -28.64 9.68 11.85
C GLY A 136 -27.96 8.73 12.83
N SER A 137 -28.23 7.42 12.74
CA SER A 137 -27.59 6.41 13.59
C SER A 137 -26.09 6.31 13.28
N ILE A 138 -25.74 6.32 12.00
CA ILE A 138 -24.35 6.24 11.54
C ILE A 138 -23.55 7.46 11.97
N LEU A 139 -24.11 8.67 11.85
CA LEU A 139 -23.46 9.90 12.32
C LEU A 139 -23.30 9.92 13.85
N CYS A 140 -24.33 9.53 14.59
CA CYS A 140 -24.24 9.44 16.06
C CYS A 140 -23.16 8.43 16.47
N PHE A 141 -23.11 7.26 15.83
CA PHE A 141 -22.09 6.26 16.07
C PHE A 141 -20.69 6.79 15.72
N ALA A 142 -20.54 7.46 14.57
CA ALA A 142 -19.27 8.03 14.15
C ALA A 142 -18.78 9.11 15.12
N MET A 143 -19.59 10.11 15.45
CA MET A 143 -19.17 11.25 16.29
C MET A 143 -19.00 10.86 17.76
N ILE A 144 -20.00 10.21 18.35
CA ILE A 144 -19.97 9.83 19.77
C ILE A 144 -18.96 8.70 19.99
N GLY A 145 -18.95 7.71 19.08
CA GLY A 145 -18.03 6.57 19.16
C GLY A 145 -16.57 6.98 19.02
N THR A 146 -16.23 7.87 18.06
CA THR A 146 -14.85 8.38 17.93
C THR A 146 -14.45 9.24 19.12
N THR A 147 -15.34 10.12 19.62
CA THR A 147 -15.06 10.94 20.80
C THR A 147 -14.78 10.07 22.02
N PHE A 148 -15.63 9.07 22.28
CA PHE A 148 -15.42 8.13 23.38
C PHE A 148 -14.14 7.32 23.20
N ASN A 149 -13.85 6.86 21.98
CA ASN A 149 -12.63 6.11 21.66
C ASN A 149 -11.36 6.95 21.96
N ILE A 150 -11.32 8.20 21.50
CA ILE A 150 -10.18 9.12 21.75
C ILE A 150 -10.01 9.38 23.25
N VAL A 151 -11.11 9.65 23.97
CA VAL A 151 -11.06 9.87 25.43
C VAL A 151 -10.59 8.62 26.16
N ALA A 152 -11.11 7.44 25.81
CA ALA A 152 -10.74 6.18 26.44
C ALA A 152 -9.26 5.85 26.22
N ILE A 153 -8.76 5.93 24.98
CA ILE A 153 -7.33 5.72 24.69
C ILE A 153 -6.48 6.75 25.44
N GLY A 154 -6.88 8.03 25.41
CA GLY A 154 -6.17 9.10 26.11
C GLY A 154 -6.08 8.87 27.63
N LYS A 155 -7.13 8.31 28.24
CA LYS A 155 -7.15 7.97 29.67
C LYS A 155 -6.41 6.68 30.02
N ILE A 156 -6.25 5.75 29.08
CA ILE A 156 -5.51 4.50 29.29
C ILE A 156 -4.00 4.77 29.18
N LEU A 157 -3.60 5.65 28.28
CA LEU A 157 -2.19 5.97 28.02
C LEU A 157 -1.57 6.86 29.11
N PHE A 158 -2.39 7.61 29.86
CA PHE A 158 -1.95 8.62 30.83
C PHE A 158 -2.47 8.30 32.23
#